data_AF-X1LRI3-F1
#
_entry.id   AF-X1LRI3-F1
#
_cell.length_a   1.000
_cell.length_b   1.000
_cell.length_c   1.000
_cell.angle_alpha   90.00
_cell.angle_beta   90.00
_cell.angle_gamma   90.00
#
_symmetry.space_group_name_H-M   'P 1'
#
loop_
_entity.id
_entity.type
_entity.pdbx_description
1 polymer ?
#
loop_
_entity_poly.entity_id
_entity_poly.type
_entity_poly.pdbx_seq_one_letter_code
_entity_poly.pdbx_strand_id
1 'polypeptide(L)'
;GKDVTMGPYTVLSDGVKLADNVYISSEVYLGNNVKIGKGSFIHPRVTILDNTIVGEKVIIHSGTVIGSDGFGFAKKEDGSYYKIPQVGKVVIEDEVEIGANVAIDRATIGETRIGSGCKIDNLVHIAHNVTLGRNVAIVGLVGISGSSTIGDGVILAGQAGVTDHVRIGNNTIVAAKSGVTKNIGPNQFVSGFPARPHSKQKRVKAIINLLLFFGRFGKY
;
A
#
# COMPACT_ATOMS: atom_id res chain seq x y z
N GLY A 1 -4.14 12.32 -24.94
CA GLY A 1 -4.18 11.50 -26.16
C GLY A 1 -5.49 11.78 -26.86
N LYS A 2 -6.02 10.80 -27.57
CA LYS A 2 -7.36 10.81 -28.17
C LYS A 2 -8.41 10.35 -27.15
N ASP A 3 -9.64 10.82 -27.29
CA ASP A 3 -10.81 10.36 -26.52
C ASP A 3 -10.63 10.43 -24.99
N VAL A 4 -9.96 11.49 -24.51
CA VAL A 4 -9.83 11.76 -23.07
C VAL A 4 -11.11 12.39 -22.56
N THR A 5 -11.67 11.84 -21.49
CA THR A 5 -12.83 12.40 -20.78
C THR A 5 -12.39 13.04 -19.47
N MET A 6 -12.91 14.22 -19.16
CA MET A 6 -12.59 14.94 -17.94
C MET A 6 -13.85 15.51 -17.29
N GLY A 7 -14.07 15.14 -16.03
CA GLY A 7 -15.21 15.59 -15.24
C GLY A 7 -15.06 17.04 -14.76
N PRO A 8 -16.18 17.67 -14.35
CA PRO A 8 -16.19 19.04 -13.86
C PRO A 8 -15.27 19.23 -12.64
N TYR A 9 -14.71 20.43 -12.51
CA TYR A 9 -13.84 20.84 -11.40
C TYR A 9 -12.53 20.03 -11.25
N THR A 10 -12.13 19.29 -12.28
CA THR A 10 -10.80 18.65 -12.35
C THR A 10 -9.71 19.70 -12.51
N VAL A 11 -8.62 19.57 -11.78
CA VAL A 11 -7.44 20.45 -11.84
C VAL A 11 -6.24 19.68 -12.35
N LEU A 12 -5.62 20.18 -13.41
CA LEU A 12 -4.38 19.66 -13.99
C LEU A 12 -3.27 20.70 -13.80
N SER A 13 -2.16 20.28 -13.21
CA SER A 13 -0.98 21.12 -13.04
C SER A 13 -0.03 21.01 -14.26
N ASP A 14 1.11 21.69 -14.20
CA ASP A 14 2.02 21.78 -15.34
C ASP A 14 2.62 20.43 -15.74
N GLY A 15 2.74 20.19 -17.04
CA GLY A 15 3.40 19.01 -17.58
C GLY A 15 2.62 17.69 -17.42
N VAL A 16 1.36 17.73 -16.98
CA VAL A 16 0.48 16.55 -16.95
C VAL A 16 0.34 15.93 -18.34
N LYS A 17 0.45 14.60 -18.43
CA LYS A 17 0.31 13.85 -19.68
C LYS A 17 -0.74 12.75 -19.52
N LEU A 18 -1.81 12.85 -20.31
CA LEU A 18 -2.88 11.84 -20.37
C LEU A 18 -2.78 11.08 -21.69
N ALA A 19 -2.76 9.75 -21.64
CA ALA A 19 -2.78 8.89 -22.83
C ALA A 19 -4.17 8.82 -23.47
N ASP A 20 -4.37 7.90 -24.42
CA ASP A 20 -5.66 7.72 -25.09
C ASP A 20 -6.70 7.07 -24.17
N ASN A 21 -7.98 7.39 -24.36
CA ASN A 21 -9.09 6.79 -23.62
C ASN A 21 -9.00 6.90 -22.09
N VAL A 22 -8.24 7.86 -21.57
CA VAL A 22 -8.21 8.13 -20.13
C VAL A 22 -9.53 8.77 -19.71
N TYR A 23 -10.12 8.25 -18.63
CA TYR A 23 -11.31 8.82 -18.01
C TYR A 23 -10.95 9.40 -16.65
N ILE A 24 -11.06 10.73 -16.53
CA ILE A 24 -10.92 11.45 -15.26
C ILE A 24 -12.30 11.92 -14.83
N SER A 25 -12.75 11.49 -13.65
CA SER A 25 -14.03 11.93 -13.10
C SER A 25 -13.92 13.30 -12.41
N SER A 26 -15.00 13.76 -11.79
CA SER A 26 -15.10 15.10 -11.20
C SER A 26 -14.16 15.32 -10.02
N GLU A 27 -13.73 16.57 -9.81
CA GLU A 27 -12.97 16.99 -8.62
C GLU A 27 -11.65 16.22 -8.41
N VAL A 28 -11.03 15.74 -9.49
CA VAL A 28 -9.70 15.11 -9.45
C VAL A 28 -8.61 16.18 -9.48
N TYR A 29 -7.55 15.98 -8.70
CA TYR A 29 -6.33 16.81 -8.77
C TYR A 29 -5.17 15.99 -9.32
N LEU A 30 -4.55 16.48 -10.40
CA LEU A 30 -3.29 15.95 -10.94
C LEU A 30 -2.17 17.01 -10.79
N GLY A 31 -1.15 16.66 -10.01
CA GLY A 31 0.03 17.47 -9.75
C GLY A 31 0.99 17.56 -10.94
N ASN A 32 2.12 18.25 -10.74
CA ASN A 32 3.07 18.54 -11.80
C ASN A 32 3.67 17.26 -12.38
N ASN A 33 3.80 17.19 -13.70
CA ASN A 33 4.42 16.07 -14.43
C ASN A 33 3.77 14.70 -14.18
N VAL A 34 2.54 14.65 -13.69
CA VAL A 34 1.79 13.40 -13.55
C VAL A 34 1.53 12.79 -14.92
N LYS A 35 1.71 11.48 -15.04
CA LYS A 35 1.45 10.72 -16.28
C LYS A 35 0.40 9.66 -16.03
N ILE A 36 -0.64 9.63 -16.85
CA ILE A 36 -1.71 8.63 -16.78
C ILE A 36 -1.75 7.83 -18.08
N GLY A 37 -1.56 6.51 -17.98
CA GLY A 37 -1.54 5.57 -19.09
C GLY A 37 -2.91 5.28 -19.69
N LYS A 38 -2.91 4.61 -20.85
CA LYS A 38 -4.06 4.42 -21.71
C LYS A 38 -5.20 3.68 -20.99
N GLY A 39 -6.44 4.13 -21.19
CA GLY A 39 -7.63 3.43 -20.69
C GLY A 39 -7.78 3.41 -19.17
N SER A 40 -6.98 4.19 -18.44
CA SER A 40 -7.09 4.30 -16.98
C SER A 40 -8.30 5.14 -16.57
N PHE A 41 -8.95 4.73 -15.48
CA PHE A 41 -10.16 5.32 -14.94
C PHE A 41 -9.91 5.87 -13.53
N ILE A 42 -10.07 7.17 -13.37
CA ILE A 42 -9.86 7.87 -12.11
C ILE A 42 -11.22 8.34 -11.59
N HIS A 43 -11.71 7.75 -10.49
CA HIS A 43 -12.97 8.11 -9.84
C HIS A 43 -12.93 9.53 -9.24
N PRO A 44 -14.09 10.09 -8.84
CA PRO A 44 -14.13 11.44 -8.29
C PRO A 44 -13.25 11.61 -7.06
N ARG A 45 -12.76 12.84 -6.84
CA ARG A 45 -12.03 13.23 -5.61
C ARG A 45 -10.75 12.42 -5.35
N VAL A 46 -10.09 11.96 -6.40
CA VAL A 46 -8.75 11.38 -6.31
C VAL A 46 -7.71 12.50 -6.38
N THR A 47 -6.67 12.43 -5.55
CA THR A 47 -5.54 13.36 -5.54
C THR A 47 -4.27 12.62 -5.92
N ILE A 48 -3.66 12.99 -7.05
CA ILE A 48 -2.40 12.42 -7.54
C ILE A 48 -1.35 13.52 -7.57
N LEU A 49 -0.33 13.41 -6.74
CA LEU A 49 0.70 14.43 -6.54
C LEU A 49 1.87 14.28 -7.53
N ASP A 50 2.72 15.29 -7.52
CA ASP A 50 3.78 15.55 -8.48
C ASP A 50 4.64 14.33 -8.84
N ASN A 51 4.95 14.20 -10.13
CA ASN A 51 5.82 13.20 -10.74
C ASN A 51 5.33 11.74 -10.60
N THR A 52 4.10 11.53 -10.15
CA THR A 52 3.48 10.20 -10.13
C THR A 52 3.26 9.69 -11.55
N ILE A 53 3.59 8.41 -11.75
CA ILE A 53 3.39 7.70 -13.01
C ILE A 53 2.35 6.62 -12.77
N VAL A 54 1.27 6.65 -13.52
CA VAL A 54 0.20 5.65 -13.54
C VAL A 54 0.19 4.95 -14.89
N GLY A 55 0.21 3.63 -14.87
CA GLY A 55 0.19 2.76 -16.04
C GLY A 55 -1.15 2.73 -16.76
N GLU A 56 -1.32 1.72 -17.61
CA GLU A 56 -2.50 1.49 -18.44
C GLU A 56 -3.59 0.71 -17.70
N LYS A 57 -4.86 1.00 -18.03
CA LYS A 57 -6.05 0.33 -17.48
C LYS A 57 -6.06 0.27 -15.95
N VAL A 58 -5.51 1.29 -15.30
CA VAL A 58 -5.53 1.43 -13.85
C VAL A 58 -6.86 2.01 -13.41
N ILE A 59 -7.44 1.47 -12.33
CA ILE A 59 -8.66 2.00 -11.71
C ILE A 59 -8.31 2.55 -10.33
N ILE A 60 -8.68 3.81 -10.06
CA ILE A 60 -8.42 4.46 -8.76
C ILE A 60 -9.73 5.00 -8.21
N HIS A 61 -10.17 4.47 -7.08
CA HIS A 61 -11.43 4.80 -6.42
C HIS A 61 -11.33 6.07 -5.56
N SER A 62 -12.50 6.64 -5.24
CA SER A 62 -12.63 7.98 -4.66
C SER A 62 -11.89 8.20 -3.34
N GLY A 63 -11.39 9.42 -3.15
CA GLY A 63 -10.70 9.86 -1.93
C GLY A 63 -9.26 9.35 -1.78
N THR A 64 -8.79 8.54 -2.73
CA THR A 64 -7.41 8.04 -2.73
C THR A 64 -6.41 9.16 -3.00
N VAL A 65 -5.31 9.13 -2.24
CA VAL A 65 -4.20 10.08 -2.32
C VAL A 65 -2.92 9.33 -2.68
N ILE A 66 -2.25 9.78 -3.73
CA ILE A 66 -1.05 9.14 -4.27
C ILE A 66 0.06 10.18 -4.38
N GLY A 67 1.22 9.83 -3.81
CA GLY A 67 2.40 10.67 -3.83
C GLY A 67 2.49 11.65 -2.66
N SER A 68 1.76 11.43 -1.56
CA SER A 68 1.93 12.18 -0.31
C SER A 68 3.34 11.97 0.25
N ASP A 69 3.80 12.92 1.06
CA ASP A 69 5.05 12.74 1.78
C ASP A 69 4.95 11.60 2.77
N GLY A 70 5.90 10.67 2.72
CA GLY A 70 6.12 9.71 3.79
C GLY A 70 6.44 10.35 5.15
N PHE A 71 6.36 9.51 6.20
CA PHE A 71 6.69 9.86 7.58
C PHE A 71 8.22 9.97 7.82
N GLY A 72 8.90 10.83 7.05
CA GLY A 72 10.33 11.11 7.21
C GLY A 72 10.58 12.25 8.18
N PHE A 73 10.92 11.93 9.43
CA PHE A 73 11.30 12.92 10.45
C PHE A 73 12.54 12.45 11.22
N ALA A 74 13.48 13.37 11.45
CA ALA A 74 14.64 13.16 12.33
C ALA A 74 14.44 13.92 13.64
N LYS A 75 14.77 13.30 14.78
CA LYS A 75 14.69 13.96 16.09
C LYS A 75 15.97 14.77 16.33
N LYS A 76 15.82 16.04 16.72
CA LYS A 76 16.92 16.93 17.10
C LYS A 76 17.30 16.71 18.57
N GLU A 77 18.45 17.26 18.98
CA GLU A 77 18.95 17.20 20.37
C GLU A 77 17.97 17.83 21.37
N ASP A 78 17.28 18.91 20.99
CA ASP A 78 16.26 19.59 21.80
C ASP A 78 14.93 18.81 21.91
N GLY A 79 14.83 17.65 21.25
CA GLY A 79 13.65 16.80 21.22
C GLY A 79 12.62 17.13 20.14
N SER A 80 12.78 18.24 19.41
CA SER A 80 11.91 18.60 18.26
C SER A 80 12.19 17.74 17.03
N TYR A 81 11.26 17.73 16.06
CA TYR A 81 11.41 16.98 14.82
C TYR A 81 11.80 17.90 13.65
N TYR A 82 12.72 17.43 12.81
CA TYR A 82 13.06 18.02 11.52
C TYR A 82 12.47 17.17 10.39
N LYS A 83 11.76 17.81 9.45
CA LYS A 83 11.16 17.14 8.29
C LYS A 83 12.25 16.74 7.30
N ILE A 84 12.28 15.47 6.91
CA ILE A 84 13.12 14.97 5.82
C ILE A 84 12.33 15.13 4.52
N PRO A 85 12.80 15.93 3.55
CA PRO A 85 12.14 16.09 2.26
C PRO A 85 11.96 14.75 1.54
N GLN A 86 10.78 14.52 0.96
CA GLN A 86 10.47 13.32 0.19
C GLN A 86 10.48 13.68 -1.30
N VAL A 87 11.60 13.39 -1.99
CA VAL A 87 11.83 13.84 -3.37
C VAL A 87 11.67 12.73 -4.41
N GLY A 88 11.46 11.49 -3.97
CA GLY A 88 11.16 10.35 -4.83
C GLY A 88 9.79 10.48 -5.50
N LYS A 89 9.33 9.43 -6.17
CA LYS A 89 8.04 9.40 -6.88
C LYS A 89 7.22 8.17 -6.51
N VAL A 90 6.00 8.10 -7.03
CA VAL A 90 5.21 6.87 -7.04
C VAL A 90 5.11 6.36 -8.48
N VAL A 91 5.28 5.06 -8.66
CA VAL A 91 5.08 4.36 -9.92
C VAL A 91 4.04 3.27 -9.72
N ILE A 92 2.94 3.38 -10.45
CA ILE A 92 1.86 2.39 -10.51
C ILE A 92 1.89 1.78 -11.89
N GLU A 93 2.08 0.46 -11.97
CA GLU A 93 2.11 -0.27 -13.22
C GLU A 93 0.69 -0.61 -13.73
N ASP A 94 0.62 -1.35 -14.84
CA ASP A 94 -0.62 -1.60 -15.56
C ASP A 94 -1.59 -2.52 -14.81
N GLU A 95 -2.89 -2.36 -15.09
CA GLU A 95 -3.99 -3.22 -14.61
C GLU A 95 -4.12 -3.27 -13.06
N VAL A 96 -3.54 -2.28 -12.37
CA VAL A 96 -3.69 -2.09 -10.94
C VAL A 96 -5.07 -1.52 -10.61
N GLU A 97 -5.67 -1.97 -9.52
CA GLU A 97 -6.89 -1.36 -8.96
C GLU A 97 -6.66 -0.94 -7.52
N ILE A 98 -6.99 0.31 -7.22
CA ILE A 98 -6.78 0.95 -5.92
C ILE A 98 -8.12 1.41 -5.37
N GLY A 99 -8.52 0.84 -4.23
CA GLY A 99 -9.76 1.10 -3.51
C GLY A 99 -9.86 2.53 -2.97
N ALA A 100 -10.97 2.83 -2.33
CA ALA A 100 -11.30 4.15 -1.82
C ALA A 100 -10.46 4.52 -0.60
N ASN A 101 -10.12 5.81 -0.48
CA ASN A 101 -9.36 6.38 0.63
C ASN A 101 -8.04 5.65 0.92
N VAL A 102 -7.38 5.14 -0.11
CA VAL A 102 -6.03 4.58 0.01
C VAL A 102 -5.01 5.73 0.04
N ALA A 103 -3.97 5.58 0.84
CA ALA A 103 -2.84 6.52 0.88
C ALA A 103 -1.55 5.81 0.45
N ILE A 104 -0.93 6.27 -0.63
CA ILE A 104 0.35 5.77 -1.13
C ILE A 104 1.37 6.89 -1.10
N ASP A 105 2.35 6.77 -0.21
CA ASP A 105 3.38 7.79 -0.05
C ASP A 105 4.45 7.68 -1.13
N ARG A 106 4.96 8.83 -1.57
CA ARG A 106 6.17 8.90 -2.39
C ARG A 106 7.38 8.48 -1.56
N ALA A 107 8.37 7.92 -2.26
CA ALA A 107 9.64 7.56 -1.65
C ALA A 107 10.43 8.79 -1.18
N THR A 108 11.31 8.60 -0.18
CA THR A 108 12.29 9.63 0.21
C THR A 108 13.22 9.94 -0.96
N ILE A 109 13.80 8.88 -1.54
CA ILE A 109 14.60 8.89 -2.77
C ILE A 109 14.18 7.68 -3.60
N GLY A 110 14.22 7.79 -4.92
CA GLY A 110 13.84 6.72 -5.83
C GLY A 110 12.32 6.66 -6.00
N GLU A 111 11.72 5.51 -5.72
CA GLU A 111 10.30 5.29 -5.97
C GLU A 111 9.64 4.37 -4.94
N THR A 112 8.37 4.66 -4.67
CA THR A 112 7.42 3.65 -4.17
C THR A 112 6.80 3.02 -5.42
N ARG A 113 6.80 1.69 -5.51
CA ARG A 113 6.38 0.97 -6.72
C ARG A 113 5.25 -0.02 -6.42
N ILE A 114 4.20 0.05 -7.23
CA ILE A 114 3.07 -0.88 -7.24
C ILE A 114 3.14 -1.68 -8.54
N GLY A 115 3.48 -2.97 -8.43
CA GLY A 115 3.62 -3.86 -9.59
C GLY A 115 2.29 -4.16 -10.28
N SER A 116 2.37 -4.60 -11.53
CA SER A 116 1.19 -4.81 -12.37
C SER A 116 0.18 -5.81 -11.80
N GLY A 117 -1.10 -5.58 -12.09
CA GLY A 117 -2.22 -6.45 -11.68
C GLY A 117 -2.54 -6.44 -10.18
N CYS A 118 -1.85 -5.63 -9.35
CA CYS A 118 -2.16 -5.51 -7.92
C CYS A 118 -3.60 -5.05 -7.67
N LYS A 119 -4.22 -5.60 -6.63
CA LYS A 119 -5.57 -5.24 -6.16
C LYS A 119 -5.49 -4.78 -4.71
N ILE A 120 -5.77 -3.51 -4.49
CA ILE A 120 -5.63 -2.85 -3.20
C ILE A 120 -7.03 -2.39 -2.78
N ASP A 121 -7.51 -2.90 -1.65
CA ASP A 121 -8.83 -2.60 -1.11
C ASP A 121 -8.81 -1.26 -0.32
N ASN A 122 -9.97 -0.87 0.20
CA ASN A 122 -10.22 0.42 0.83
C ASN A 122 -9.37 0.64 2.09
N LEU A 123 -9.03 1.91 2.34
CA LEU A 123 -8.35 2.36 3.57
C LEU A 123 -7.00 1.65 3.83
N VAL A 124 -6.33 1.21 2.77
CA VAL A 124 -4.96 0.69 2.85
C VAL A 124 -3.97 1.84 2.92
N HIS A 125 -2.89 1.66 3.68
CA HIS A 125 -1.76 2.57 3.72
C HIS A 125 -0.49 1.89 3.21
N ILE A 126 0.15 2.51 2.21
CA ILE A 126 1.44 2.10 1.65
C ILE A 126 2.43 3.23 1.90
N ALA A 127 3.38 3.00 2.81
CA ALA A 127 4.38 4.00 3.16
C ALA A 127 5.46 4.17 2.07
N HIS A 128 6.34 5.14 2.30
CA HIS A 128 7.43 5.49 1.39
C HIS A 128 8.37 4.30 1.08
N ASN A 129 8.90 4.25 -0.14
CA ASN A 129 9.88 3.26 -0.58
C ASN A 129 9.39 1.80 -0.58
N VAL A 130 8.09 1.56 -0.39
CA VAL A 130 7.53 0.22 -0.51
C VAL A 130 7.57 -0.24 -1.97
N THR A 131 7.92 -1.52 -2.16
CA THR A 131 7.84 -2.19 -3.46
C THR A 131 6.89 -3.36 -3.36
N LEU A 132 5.80 -3.30 -4.13
CA LEU A 132 4.94 -4.45 -4.38
C LEU A 132 5.33 -5.11 -5.70
N GLY A 133 5.44 -6.43 -5.69
CA GLY A 133 5.53 -7.26 -6.89
C GLY A 133 4.22 -7.27 -7.66
N ARG A 134 4.07 -8.24 -8.57
CA ARG A 134 2.89 -8.36 -9.44
C ARG A 134 1.78 -9.14 -8.76
N ASN A 135 0.53 -8.83 -9.10
CA ASN A 135 -0.66 -9.55 -8.67
C ASN A 135 -0.76 -9.72 -7.14
N VAL A 136 -0.31 -8.71 -6.38
CA VAL A 136 -0.48 -8.69 -4.92
C VAL A 136 -1.92 -8.30 -4.59
N ALA A 137 -2.54 -9.03 -3.68
CA ALA A 137 -3.88 -8.71 -3.17
C ALA A 137 -3.76 -8.18 -1.73
N ILE A 138 -4.23 -6.95 -1.52
CA ILE A 138 -4.19 -6.27 -0.22
C ILE A 138 -5.62 -5.94 0.19
N VAL A 139 -6.09 -6.57 1.26
CA VAL A 139 -7.45 -6.39 1.80
C VAL A 139 -7.49 -5.17 2.71
N GLY A 140 -8.70 -4.64 2.95
CA GLY A 140 -8.89 -3.36 3.61
C GLY A 140 -8.21 -3.22 4.97
N LEU A 141 -7.84 -1.98 5.28
CA LEU A 141 -7.16 -1.57 6.52
C LEU A 141 -5.77 -2.21 6.73
N VAL A 142 -5.14 -2.74 5.69
CA VAL A 142 -3.73 -3.16 5.76
C VAL A 142 -2.81 -1.93 5.78
N GLY A 143 -1.78 -1.98 6.62
CA GLY A 143 -0.71 -0.99 6.67
C GLY A 143 0.65 -1.61 6.37
N ILE A 144 1.38 -1.02 5.42
CA ILE A 144 2.74 -1.45 5.06
C ILE A 144 3.71 -0.32 5.38
N SER A 145 4.62 -0.56 6.32
CA SER A 145 5.66 0.39 6.70
C SER A 145 6.74 0.52 5.64
N GLY A 146 7.55 1.58 5.75
CA GLY A 146 8.51 1.99 4.75
C GLY A 146 9.49 0.91 4.30
N SER A 147 10.06 1.13 3.11
CA SER A 147 11.18 0.33 2.56
C SER A 147 10.96 -1.19 2.55
N SER A 148 9.71 -1.64 2.65
CA SER A 148 9.35 -3.06 2.69
C SER A 148 9.13 -3.58 1.27
N THR A 149 9.46 -4.84 1.03
CA THR A 149 9.29 -5.50 -0.26
C THR A 149 8.31 -6.64 -0.14
N ILE A 150 7.25 -6.59 -0.95
CA ILE A 150 6.19 -7.60 -1.00
C ILE A 150 6.31 -8.32 -2.34
N GLY A 151 6.59 -9.62 -2.31
CA GLY A 151 6.79 -10.43 -3.52
C GLY A 151 5.52 -10.65 -4.36
N ASP A 152 5.72 -11.25 -5.53
CA ASP A 152 4.64 -11.57 -6.48
C ASP A 152 3.58 -12.47 -5.85
N GLY A 153 2.30 -12.22 -6.13
CA GLY A 153 1.19 -13.10 -5.72
C GLY A 153 0.95 -13.15 -4.20
N VAL A 154 1.52 -12.24 -3.42
CA VAL A 154 1.29 -12.17 -1.98
C VAL A 154 -0.14 -11.74 -1.68
N ILE A 155 -0.72 -12.31 -0.63
CA ILE A 155 -2.03 -11.90 -0.10
C ILE A 155 -1.83 -11.36 1.31
N LEU A 156 -2.19 -10.09 1.53
CA LEU A 156 -2.28 -9.47 2.85
C LEU A 156 -3.76 -9.35 3.21
N ALA A 157 -4.24 -10.23 4.09
CA ALA A 157 -5.63 -10.21 4.51
C ALA A 157 -5.93 -9.08 5.51
N GLY A 158 -7.22 -8.78 5.70
CA GLY A 158 -7.67 -7.53 6.30
C GLY A 158 -7.02 -7.20 7.65
N GLN A 159 -6.68 -5.93 7.83
CA GLN A 159 -6.00 -5.43 9.03
C GLN A 159 -4.65 -6.11 9.35
N ALA A 160 -4.00 -6.76 8.39
CA ALA A 160 -2.61 -7.17 8.55
C ALA A 160 -1.68 -5.95 8.55
N GLY A 161 -0.58 -6.04 9.28
CA GLY A 161 0.45 -5.00 9.34
C GLY A 161 1.82 -5.55 8.95
N VAL A 162 2.62 -4.74 8.28
CA VAL A 162 4.01 -5.05 7.94
C VAL A 162 4.93 -3.98 8.53
N THR A 163 5.94 -4.41 9.31
CA THR A 163 6.93 -3.50 9.88
C THR A 163 7.96 -3.07 8.85
N ASP A 164 8.65 -1.98 9.16
CA ASP A 164 9.63 -1.32 8.31
C ASP A 164 10.78 -2.25 7.89
N HIS A 165 11.25 -2.09 6.64
CA HIS A 165 12.35 -2.86 6.03
C HIS A 165 12.17 -4.39 5.96
N VAL A 166 10.93 -4.89 5.93
CA VAL A 166 10.67 -6.34 5.84
C VAL A 166 10.49 -6.80 4.40
N ARG A 167 10.96 -8.02 4.10
CA ARG A 167 10.71 -8.73 2.84
C ARG A 167 9.73 -9.89 3.05
N ILE A 168 8.67 -9.93 2.25
CA ILE A 168 7.72 -11.06 2.17
C ILE A 168 7.90 -11.74 0.82
N GLY A 169 8.27 -13.02 0.82
CA GLY A 169 8.50 -13.80 -0.39
C GLY A 169 7.21 -14.11 -1.17
N ASN A 170 7.37 -14.40 -2.45
CA ASN A 170 6.29 -14.64 -3.41
C ASN A 170 5.26 -15.69 -2.92
N ASN A 171 4.01 -15.55 -3.34
CA ASN A 171 2.89 -16.44 -3.07
C ASN A 171 2.65 -16.71 -1.57
N THR A 172 3.04 -15.77 -0.72
CA THR A 172 2.83 -15.87 0.72
C THR A 172 1.48 -15.28 1.10
N ILE A 173 0.79 -15.93 2.03
CA ILE A 173 -0.48 -15.46 2.58
C ILE A 173 -0.24 -15.03 4.03
N VAL A 174 -0.56 -13.77 4.33
CA VAL A 174 -0.58 -13.21 5.67
C VAL A 174 -2.04 -13.11 6.12
N ALA A 175 -2.42 -13.90 7.12
CA ALA A 175 -3.79 -13.92 7.63
C ALA A 175 -4.20 -12.58 8.26
N ALA A 176 -5.51 -12.35 8.33
CA ALA A 176 -6.08 -11.12 8.89
C ALA A 176 -5.57 -10.84 10.31
N LYS A 177 -5.42 -9.56 10.66
CA LYS A 177 -4.92 -9.08 11.96
C LYS A 177 -3.54 -9.64 12.36
N SER A 178 -2.75 -10.11 11.40
CA SER A 178 -1.38 -10.56 11.66
C SER A 178 -0.41 -9.41 11.54
N GLY A 179 0.66 -9.41 12.33
CA GLY A 179 1.73 -8.42 12.19
C GLY A 179 3.04 -9.09 11.80
N VAL A 180 3.52 -8.76 10.61
CA VAL A 180 4.78 -9.24 10.05
C VAL A 180 5.90 -8.37 10.58
N THR A 181 6.71 -8.93 11.48
CA THR A 181 7.80 -8.21 12.16
C THR A 181 9.20 -8.59 11.65
N LYS A 182 9.29 -9.58 10.76
CA LYS A 182 10.54 -10.15 10.25
C LYS A 182 10.29 -10.70 8.84
N ASN A 183 11.37 -10.90 8.08
CA ASN A 183 11.31 -11.48 6.75
C ASN A 183 10.59 -12.83 6.74
N ILE A 184 9.78 -13.05 5.71
CA ILE A 184 9.01 -14.27 5.48
C ILE A 184 9.41 -14.85 4.13
N GLY A 185 9.71 -16.16 4.10
CA GLY A 185 10.05 -16.85 2.85
C GLY A 185 8.84 -17.05 1.93
N PRO A 186 9.06 -17.42 0.67
CA PRO A 186 7.97 -17.63 -0.29
C PRO A 186 7.10 -18.85 0.04
N ASN A 187 5.90 -18.90 -0.54
CA ASN A 187 4.94 -20.00 -0.44
C ASN A 187 4.52 -20.34 1.00
N GLN A 188 4.51 -19.36 1.90
CA GLN A 188 4.12 -19.58 3.29
C GLN A 188 2.69 -19.12 3.56
N PHE A 189 2.02 -19.82 4.47
CA PHE A 189 0.82 -19.28 5.11
C PHE A 189 1.13 -18.95 6.57
N VAL A 190 1.07 -17.66 6.91
CA VAL A 190 1.43 -17.15 8.24
C VAL A 190 0.26 -16.47 8.93
N SER A 191 0.29 -16.46 10.27
CA SER A 191 -0.71 -15.74 11.06
C SER A 191 -0.20 -15.33 12.43
N GLY A 192 -0.91 -14.39 13.06
CA GLY A 192 -0.68 -13.94 14.44
C GLY A 192 0.25 -12.74 14.55
N PHE A 193 0.55 -12.36 15.78
CA PHE A 193 1.49 -11.30 16.11
C PHE A 193 2.48 -11.79 17.19
N PRO A 194 3.79 -11.87 16.90
CA PRO A 194 4.38 -11.76 15.56
C PRO A 194 3.91 -12.91 14.64
N ALA A 195 3.82 -12.61 13.34
CA ALA A 195 3.43 -13.56 12.30
C ALA A 195 4.41 -14.73 12.24
N ARG A 196 3.86 -15.94 12.14
CA ARG A 196 4.60 -17.21 12.07
C ARG A 196 3.81 -18.22 11.25
N PRO A 197 4.42 -19.35 10.83
CA PRO A 197 3.69 -20.41 10.13
C PRO A 197 2.38 -20.75 10.82
N HIS A 198 1.28 -20.78 10.07
CA HIS A 198 -0.07 -20.86 10.61
C HIS A 198 -0.28 -22.12 11.47
N SER A 199 0.31 -23.25 11.09
CA SER A 199 0.31 -24.49 11.88
C SER A 199 0.93 -24.30 13.27
N LYS A 200 2.06 -23.58 13.37
CA LYS A 200 2.70 -23.24 14.63
C LYS A 200 1.83 -22.29 15.46
N GLN A 201 1.19 -21.31 14.82
CA GLN A 201 0.30 -20.37 15.52
C GLN A 201 -0.93 -21.07 16.11
N LYS A 202 -1.52 -22.04 15.41
CA LYS A 202 -2.63 -22.88 15.93
C LYS A 202 -2.21 -23.61 17.20
N ARG A 203 -1.03 -24.25 17.21
CA ARG A 203 -0.50 -24.95 18.40
C ARG A 203 -0.28 -24.00 19.58
N VAL A 204 0.31 -22.83 19.33
CA VAL A 204 0.52 -21.81 20.38
C VAL A 204 -0.81 -21.35 20.99
N LYS A 205 -1.82 -21.06 20.16
CA LYS A 205 -3.15 -20.68 20.66
C LYS A 205 -3.80 -21.78 21.51
N ALA A 206 -3.68 -23.04 21.09
CA ALA A 206 -4.20 -24.17 21.86
C ALA A 206 -3.55 -24.27 23.25
N ILE A 207 -2.22 -24.08 23.33
CA ILE A 207 -1.48 -24.10 24.61
C ILE A 207 -1.88 -22.92 25.50
N ILE A 208 -2.04 -21.72 24.95
CA ILE A 208 -2.48 -20.55 25.73
C ILE A 208 -3.86 -20.80 26.35
N ASN A 209 -4.80 -21.36 25.60
CA ASN A 209 -6.12 -21.70 26.12
C ASN A 209 -6.03 -22.72 27.28
N LEU A 210 -5.11 -23.69 27.16
CA LEU A 210 -4.88 -24.69 28.20
C LEU A 210 -4.25 -24.10 29.46
N LEU A 211 -3.31 -23.16 29.33
CA LEU A 211 -2.71 -22.45 30.47
C LEU A 211 -3.75 -21.63 31.24
N LEU A 212 -4.67 -20.97 30.54
CA LEU A 212 -5.78 -20.24 31.17
C LEU A 212 -6.73 -21.18 31.94
N PHE A 213 -6.91 -22.41 31.46
CA PHE A 213 -7.67 -23.43 32.15
C PHE A 213 -6.97 -23.88 33.44
N PHE A 214 -5.67 -24.21 33.37
CA PHE A 214 -4.91 -24.66 34.55
C PHE A 214 -4.64 -23.55 35.58
N GLY A 215 -4.51 -22.29 35.16
CA GLY A 215 -4.36 -21.15 36.05
C GLY A 215 -5.58 -20.92 36.97
N ARG A 216 -6.75 -21.50 36.65
CA ARG A 216 -7.92 -21.49 37.54
C ARG A 216 -7.83 -22.48 38.70
N PHE A 217 -6.99 -23.50 38.61
CA PHE A 217 -6.83 -24.51 39.66
C PHE A 217 -5.76 -24.14 40.70
N GLY A 218 -4.98 -23.07 40.48
CA GLY A 218 -4.00 -22.55 41.45
C GLY A 218 -4.53 -21.46 42.39
N LYS A 219 -5.85 -21.30 42.50
CA LYS A 219 -6.52 -20.29 43.35
C LYS A 219 -7.30 -20.89 44.55
N TYR A 220 -7.02 -22.14 44.92
CA TYR A 220 -7.56 -22.77 46.13
C TYR A 220 -6.42 -23.27 47.00
#